data_AF-A0A7V9PSM3-F1
#
_entry.id   AF-A0A7V9PSM3-F1
#
_cell.length_a   1.000
_cell.length_b   1.000
_cell.length_c   1.000
_cell.angle_alpha   90.00
_cell.angle_beta   90.00
_cell.angle_gamma   90.00
#
_symmetry.space_group_name_H-M   'P 1'
#
loop_
_entity.id
_entity.type
_entity.pdbx_description
1 polymer ?
#
loop_
_entity_poly.entity_id
_entity_poly.type
_entity_poly.pdbx_seq_one_letter_code
_entity_poly.pdbx_strand_id
1 'polypeptide(L)'
;MIATIRQMLRCHWSARRIQRYLDADPVARLAPAELRRLEEHLARCERCTAVVEEHRLLSRLLGGWTEFRAPDPRAVARLRATVDSLVADAL
;
A
#
# COMPACT_ATOMS: atom_id res chain seq x y z
N MET A 1 -16.18 -7.82 31.12
CA MET A 1 -16.77 -7.84 29.74
C MET A 1 -16.63 -6.54 28.97
N ILE A 2 -16.88 -5.36 29.56
CA ILE A 2 -16.85 -4.06 28.83
C ILE A 2 -15.50 -3.78 28.16
N ALA A 3 -14.38 -4.10 28.82
CA ALA A 3 -13.03 -3.90 28.27
C ALA A 3 -12.77 -4.73 27.00
N THR A 4 -13.19 -6.00 26.98
CA THR A 4 -13.02 -6.91 25.83
C THR A 4 -13.81 -6.44 24.62
N ILE A 5 -15.07 -6.03 24.81
CA ILE A 5 -15.92 -5.49 23.72
C ILE A 5 -15.31 -4.20 23.16
N ARG A 6 -14.82 -3.31 24.04
CA ARG A 6 -14.14 -2.07 23.62
C ARG A 6 -12.86 -2.38 22.82
N GLN A 7 -12.10 -3.40 23.21
CA GLN A 7 -10.94 -3.85 22.46
C GLN A 7 -11.33 -4.36 21.07
N MET A 8 -12.36 -5.21 20.98
CA MET A 8 -12.84 -5.73 19.68
C MET A 8 -13.31 -4.61 18.75
N LEU A 9 -14.01 -3.60 19.28
CA LEU A 9 -14.42 -2.42 18.49
C LEU A 9 -13.21 -1.61 17.99
N ARG A 10 -12.17 -1.45 18.81
CA ARG A 10 -10.92 -0.80 18.40
C ARG A 10 -10.18 -1.60 17.32
N CYS A 11 -10.09 -2.91 17.47
CA CYS A 11 -9.50 -3.79 16.46
C CYS A 11 -10.30 -3.74 15.16
N HIS A 12 -11.63 -3.80 15.22
CA HIS A 12 -12.49 -3.72 14.04
C HIS A 12 -12.34 -2.37 13.31
N TRP A 13 -12.33 -1.27 14.06
CA TRP A 13 -12.11 0.06 13.50
C TRP A 13 -10.74 0.17 12.80
N SER A 14 -9.70 -0.41 13.41
CA SER A 14 -8.33 -0.40 12.89
C SER A 14 -8.18 -1.29 11.66
N ALA A 15 -8.73 -2.51 11.69
CA ALA A 15 -8.71 -3.46 10.57
C ALA A 15 -9.28 -2.85 9.29
N ARG A 16 -10.36 -2.07 9.39
CA ARG A 16 -10.98 -1.37 8.25
C ARG A 16 -10.15 -0.20 7.68
N ARG A 17 -9.04 0.17 8.33
CA ARG A 17 -8.19 1.32 7.98
C ARG A 17 -6.75 0.94 7.67
N ILE A 18 -6.31 -0.26 8.05
CA ILE A 18 -4.94 -0.76 7.79
C ILE A 18 -4.60 -0.68 6.30
N GLN A 19 -5.51 -1.11 5.41
CA GLN A 19 -5.22 -1.09 3.97
C GLN A 19 -4.97 0.34 3.45
N ARG A 20 -5.86 1.29 3.78
CA ARG A 20 -5.69 2.71 3.42
C ARG A 20 -4.45 3.35 4.06
N TYR A 21 -4.10 2.92 5.26
CA TYR A 21 -2.86 3.33 5.93
C TYR A 21 -1.61 2.86 5.18
N LEU A 22 -1.63 1.63 4.67
CA LEU A 22 -0.49 1.02 3.99
C LEU A 22 -0.34 1.49 2.54
N ASP A 23 -1.44 1.67 1.82
CA ASP A 23 -1.40 2.02 0.40
C ASP A 23 -0.97 3.48 0.16
N ALA A 24 -0.92 4.31 1.22
CA ALA A 24 -0.65 5.75 1.15
C ALA A 24 -1.48 6.46 0.05
N ASP A 25 -2.67 5.92 -0.23
CA ASP A 25 -3.49 6.28 -1.37
C ASP A 25 -3.75 7.80 -1.35
N PRO A 26 -3.29 8.56 -2.37
CA PRO A 26 -3.46 10.00 -2.42
C PRO A 26 -4.93 10.42 -2.48
N VAL A 27 -5.84 9.55 -2.94
CA VAL A 27 -7.28 9.80 -3.05
C VAL A 27 -8.04 9.36 -1.78
N ALA A 28 -7.45 8.47 -0.97
CA ALA A 28 -8.08 7.91 0.24
C ALA A 28 -7.23 8.07 1.52
N ARG A 29 -6.47 9.17 1.63
CA ARG A 29 -5.63 9.46 2.80
C ARG A 29 -6.47 9.48 4.09
N LEU A 30 -5.91 8.86 5.13
CA LEU A 30 -6.45 9.00 6.48
C LEU A 30 -6.30 10.44 6.97
N ALA A 31 -7.32 10.96 7.65
CA ALA A 31 -7.19 12.24 8.33
C ALA A 31 -6.11 12.13 9.43
N PRO A 32 -5.37 13.20 9.76
CA PRO A 32 -4.29 13.16 10.75
C PRO A 32 -4.70 12.59 12.12
N ALA A 33 -5.93 12.88 12.55
CA ALA A 33 -6.47 12.35 13.80
C ALA A 33 -6.73 10.84 13.73
N GLU A 34 -7.19 10.33 12.59
CA GLU A 34 -7.38 8.89 12.37
C GLU A 34 -6.03 8.17 12.29
N LEU A 35 -5.05 8.77 11.61
CA LEU A 35 -3.70 8.24 11.50
C LEU A 35 -3.07 8.04 12.89
N ARG A 36 -3.03 9.10 13.70
CA ARG A 36 -2.49 9.05 15.06
C ARG A 36 -3.22 8.01 15.93
N ARG A 37 -4.56 7.94 15.84
CA ARG A 37 -5.35 6.95 16.59
C ARG A 37 -5.01 5.51 16.18
N LEU A 38 -4.78 5.28 14.88
CA LEU A 38 -4.39 3.97 14.37
C LEU A 38 -2.99 3.60 14.85
N GLU A 39 -2.03 4.51 14.74
CA GLU A 39 -0.64 4.30 15.21
C GLU A 39 -0.59 4.01 16.71
N GLU A 40 -1.32 4.76 17.53
CA GLU A 40 -1.45 4.51 18.97
C GLU A 40 -2.04 3.13 19.29
N HIS A 41 -2.93 2.61 18.44
CA HIS A 41 -3.50 1.28 18.61
C HIS A 41 -2.52 0.19 18.18
N LEU A 42 -1.85 0.35 17.04
CA LEU A 42 -0.84 -0.58 16.54
C LEU A 42 0.33 -0.71 17.53
N ALA A 43 0.74 0.38 18.17
CA ALA A 43 1.77 0.35 19.21
C ALA A 43 1.42 -0.55 20.43
N ARG A 44 0.15 -0.94 20.60
CA ARG A 44 -0.33 -1.69 21.78
C ARG A 44 -1.06 -3.00 21.45
N CYS A 45 -1.44 -3.23 20.20
CA CYS A 45 -2.24 -4.40 19.81
C CYS A 45 -1.46 -5.33 18.89
N GLU A 46 -0.96 -6.43 19.46
CA GLU A 46 -0.20 -7.45 18.73
C GLU A 46 -0.97 -8.00 17.52
N ARG A 47 -2.28 -8.23 17.66
CA ARG A 47 -3.11 -8.77 16.57
C ARG A 47 -3.18 -7.85 15.35
N CYS A 48 -3.39 -6.55 15.56
CA CYS A 48 -3.45 -5.60 14.44
C CYS A 48 -2.06 -5.35 13.84
N THR A 49 -1.01 -5.39 14.67
CA THR A 49 0.38 -5.28 14.21
C THR A 49 0.79 -6.48 13.36
N ALA A 50 0.42 -7.70 13.76
CA ALA A 50 0.68 -8.90 12.96
C ALA A 50 0.05 -8.81 11.55
N VAL A 51 -1.18 -8.30 11.46
CA VAL A 51 -1.86 -8.06 10.17
C VAL A 51 -1.09 -7.03 9.32
N VAL A 52 -0.64 -5.93 9.91
CA VAL A 52 0.19 -4.92 9.21
C VAL A 52 1.47 -5.54 8.66
N GLU A 53 2.17 -6.34 9.46
CA GLU A 53 3.41 -6.98 9.05
C GLU A 53 3.19 -8.02 7.94
N GLU A 54 2.09 -8.78 7.98
CA GLU A 54 1.70 -9.70 6.91
C GLU A 54 1.46 -8.96 5.59
N HIS A 55 0.72 -7.85 5.60
CA HIS A 55 0.52 -7.04 4.40
C HIS A 55 1.84 -6.45 3.87
N ARG A 56 2.74 -5.99 4.74
CA ARG A 56 4.07 -5.51 4.33
C ARG A 56 4.94 -6.61 3.73
N LEU A 57 4.86 -7.82 4.27
CA LEU A 57 5.54 -8.98 3.70
C LEU A 57 4.99 -9.30 2.31
N LEU A 58 3.66 -9.37 2.17
CA LEU A 58 3.00 -9.60 0.88
C LEU A 58 3.38 -8.53 -0.16
N SER A 59 3.34 -7.26 0.22
CA SER A 59 3.73 -6.15 -0.67
C SER A 59 5.18 -6.29 -1.16
N ARG A 60 6.13 -6.66 -0.28
CA ARG A 60 7.52 -6.91 -0.67
C ARG A 60 7.68 -8.09 -1.62
N LEU A 61 6.98 -9.20 -1.34
CA LEU A 61 7.04 -10.39 -2.19
C LEU A 61 6.47 -10.12 -3.59
N LEU A 62 5.33 -9.42 -3.66
CA LEU A 62 4.71 -9.02 -4.92
C LEU A 62 5.55 -7.98 -5.67
N GLY A 63 6.17 -7.03 -4.96
CA GLY A 63 7.09 -6.05 -5.55
C GLY A 63 8.29 -6.71 -6.24
N GLY A 64 8.92 -7.70 -5.58
CA GLY A 64 10.00 -8.48 -6.19
C GLY A 64 9.57 -9.26 -7.43
N TRP A 65 8.32 -9.73 -7.48
CA TRP A 65 7.78 -10.39 -8.68
C TRP A 65 7.60 -9.44 -9.85
N THR A 66 7.17 -8.19 -9.61
CA THR A 66 7.07 -7.17 -10.66
C THR A 66 8.44 -6.77 -11.21
N GLU A 67 9.46 -6.69 -10.36
CA GLU A 67 10.84 -6.43 -10.80
C GLU A 67 11.37 -7.58 -11.67
N PHE A 68 11.10 -8.82 -11.29
CA PHE A 68 11.53 -10.00 -12.07
C PHE A 68 10.85 -10.09 -13.45
N ARG A 69 9.64 -9.55 -13.60
CA ARG A 69 8.92 -9.51 -14.88
C ARG A 69 8.95 -8.15 -15.57
N ALA A 70 9.80 -7.23 -15.12
CA ALA A 70 9.94 -5.93 -15.76
C ALA A 70 10.32 -6.12 -17.25
N PRO A 71 9.71 -5.38 -18.20
CA PRO A 71 10.08 -5.47 -19.61
C PRO A 71 11.57 -5.15 -19.78
N ASP A 72 12.25 -5.87 -20.69
CA ASP A 72 13.65 -5.60 -21.02
C ASP A 72 13.86 -4.09 -21.27
N PRO A 73 14.72 -3.39 -20.51
CA PRO A 73 14.94 -1.96 -20.65
C PRO A 73 15.32 -1.55 -22.09
N ARG A 74 16.02 -2.43 -22.82
CA ARG A 74 16.36 -2.18 -24.23
C ARG A 74 15.14 -2.24 -25.14
N ALA A 75 14.21 -3.16 -24.88
CA ALA A 75 12.94 -3.23 -25.60
C ALA A 75 12.09 -1.98 -25.34
N VAL A 76 12.02 -1.51 -24.09
CA VAL A 76 11.33 -0.26 -23.74
C VAL A 76 11.96 0.96 -24.43
N ALA A 77 13.30 1.04 -24.45
CA ALA A 77 14.01 2.13 -25.12
C ALA A 77 13.73 2.16 -26.63
N ARG A 78 13.70 0.99 -27.29
CA ARG A 78 13.33 0.90 -28.71
C ARG A 78 11.91 1.38 -28.95
N LEU A 79 10.96 0.92 -28.13
CA LEU A 79 9.55 1.32 -28.27
C LEU A 79 9.40 2.84 -28.11
N ARG A 80 10.06 3.44 -27.12
CA ARG A 80 10.05 4.90 -26.93
C ARG A 80 10.58 5.63 -28.15
N ALA A 81 11.75 5.23 -28.67
CA ALA A 81 12.32 5.85 -29.87
C ALA A 81 11.40 5.75 -31.09
N THR A 82 10.71 4.62 -31.26
CA THR A 82 9.72 4.45 -32.34
C THR A 82 8.52 5.38 -32.15
N VAL A 83 7.98 5.49 -30.95
CA VAL A 83 6.87 6.41 -30.65
C VAL A 83 7.30 7.86 -30.88
N ASP A 84 8.48 8.24 -30.39
CA ASP A 84 9.00 9.60 -30.56
C ASP A 84 9.18 9.96 -32.05
N SER A 85 9.67 9.01 -32.87
CA SER A 85 9.75 9.18 -34.33
C SER A 85 8.37 9.37 -34.96
N LEU A 86 7.39 8.53 -34.60
CA LEU A 86 6.04 8.62 -35.16
C LEU A 86 5.34 9.93 -34.78
N VAL A 87 5.58 10.45 -33.58
CA VAL A 87 5.06 11.76 -33.13
C VAL A 87 5.76 12.90 -33.87
N ALA A 88 7.07 12.81 -34.08
CA ALA A 88 7.83 13.80 -34.83
C ALA A 88 7.44 13.84 -36.32
N ASP A 89 7.11 12.69 -36.92
CA ASP A 89 6.69 12.58 -38.32
C ASP A 89 5.22 13.01 -38.55
N ALA A 90 4.43 13.13 -37.48
CA ALA A 90 3.00 13.49 -37.53
C ALA A 90 2.72 14.99 -37.32
N LEU A 91 3.75 15.80 -37.04
CA LEU A 91 3.71 17.27 -36.86
C LEU A 91 4.37 17.98 -38.05
#